data_AF-A0A7Y0S182-F1
#
_entry.id   AF-A0A7Y0S182-F1
#
_cell.length_a   1.000
_cell.length_b   1.000
_cell.length_c   1.000
_cell.angle_alpha   90.00
_cell.angle_beta   90.00
_cell.angle_gamma   90.00
#
_symmetry.space_group_name_H-M   'P 1'
#
loop_
_entity.id
_entity.type
_entity.pdbx_description
1 polymer ?
#
loop_
_entity_poly.entity_id
_entity_poly.type
_entity_poly.pdbx_seq_one_letter_code
_entity_poly.pdbx_strand_id
1 'polypeptide(L)'
;PLAKHSPLGQFRFSVSANDIVNTKIVAKNDNIPQGTDLTSYYYSSIEAAVAANDIPKALTLLDEAKELGIEGAQQVFVKAVNRK
;
A
#
# COMPACT_ATOMS: atom_id res chain seq x y z
N PRO A 1 -3.74 -15.32 -41.61
CA PRO A 1 -2.38 -15.33 -41.02
C PRO A 1 -2.44 -15.41 -39.48
N LEU A 2 -2.07 -16.55 -38.91
CA LEU A 2 -1.99 -16.76 -37.46
C LEU A 2 -0.61 -16.29 -36.97
N ALA A 3 -0.57 -15.28 -36.10
CA ALA A 3 0.69 -14.78 -35.56
C ALA A 3 1.31 -15.81 -34.59
N LYS A 4 2.45 -16.40 -34.97
CA LYS A 4 3.26 -17.24 -34.09
C LYS A 4 3.96 -16.33 -33.06
N HIS A 5 3.57 -16.42 -31.79
CA HIS A 5 4.40 -15.90 -30.70
C HIS A 5 4.93 -17.10 -29.89
N SER A 6 6.24 -17.10 -29.63
CA SER A 6 6.89 -18.13 -28.82
C SER A 6 6.58 -17.89 -27.33
N PRO A 7 6.19 -18.89 -26.52
CA PRO A 7 5.71 -18.67 -25.15
C PRO A 7 6.73 -18.13 -24.13
N LEU A 8 8.01 -18.03 -24.48
CA LEU A 8 9.10 -17.72 -23.54
C LEU A 8 10.00 -16.59 -24.04
N GLY A 9 9.41 -15.44 -24.38
CA GLY A 9 10.18 -14.22 -24.62
C GLY A 9 10.89 -13.75 -23.36
N GLN A 10 12.19 -14.01 -23.24
CA GLN A 10 13.01 -13.47 -22.15
C GLN A 10 13.34 -12.00 -22.43
N PHE A 11 12.71 -11.09 -21.70
CA PHE A 11 13.01 -9.68 -21.74
C PHE A 11 14.11 -9.37 -20.72
N ARG A 12 15.33 -9.10 -21.19
CA ARG A 12 16.47 -8.74 -20.33
C ARG A 12 16.68 -7.22 -20.37
N PHE A 13 16.62 -6.57 -19.20
CA PHE A 13 17.01 -5.18 -19.05
C PHE A 13 18.35 -5.10 -18.30
N SER A 14 19.41 -4.65 -18.98
CA SER A 14 20.74 -4.45 -18.39
C SER A 14 20.97 -2.96 -18.13
N VAL A 15 21.20 -2.58 -16.86
CA VAL A 15 21.62 -1.22 -16.49
C VAL A 15 23.07 -1.22 -16.02
N SER A 16 23.86 -0.25 -16.50
CA SER A 16 25.24 -0.01 -16.06
C SER A 16 25.24 0.90 -14.84
N ALA A 17 26.07 0.58 -13.85
CA ALA A 17 25.97 1.11 -12.48
C ALA A 17 26.29 2.61 -12.29
N ASN A 18 26.78 3.32 -13.32
CA ASN A 18 27.20 4.72 -13.18
C ASN A 18 26.08 5.75 -13.42
N ASP A 19 25.00 5.42 -14.14
CA ASP A 19 23.83 6.30 -14.30
C ASP A 19 22.83 6.18 -13.13
N ILE A 20 23.00 5.18 -12.27
CA ILE A 20 22.09 4.86 -11.16
C ILE A 20 22.15 5.92 -10.05
N VAL A 21 23.31 6.56 -9.87
CA VAL A 21 23.57 7.42 -8.72
C VAL A 21 22.99 8.84 -8.82
N ASN A 22 22.69 9.36 -10.02
CA ASN A 22 22.24 10.77 -10.15
C ASN A 22 20.79 10.96 -10.61
N THR A 23 20.11 9.93 -11.14
CA THR A 23 18.70 10.00 -11.58
C THR A 23 17.73 9.21 -10.69
N LYS A 24 18.20 8.44 -9.71
CA LYS A 24 17.34 7.66 -8.79
C LYS A 24 17.20 8.25 -7.37
N ILE A 25 17.59 9.50 -7.16
CA ILE A 25 17.30 10.19 -5.88
C ILE A 25 16.08 11.11 -5.98
N VAL A 26 15.61 11.49 -7.19
CA VAL A 26 14.63 12.59 -7.33
C VAL A 26 13.43 12.30 -8.24
N ALA A 27 13.29 11.11 -8.79
CA ALA A 27 12.11 10.77 -9.58
C ALA A 27 11.63 9.36 -9.23
N LYS A 28 10.48 9.31 -8.56
CA LYS A 28 9.72 8.12 -8.16
C LYS A 28 10.17 7.49 -6.85
N ASN A 29 9.65 8.07 -5.76
CA ASN A 29 9.33 7.37 -4.51
C ASN A 29 8.21 6.33 -4.72
N ASP A 30 8.16 5.72 -5.90
CA ASP A 30 7.30 4.62 -6.26
C ASP A 30 8.17 3.37 -6.08
N ASN A 31 7.97 2.68 -4.97
CA ASN A 31 7.91 1.21 -4.89
C ASN A 31 8.45 0.73 -3.53
N ILE A 32 7.47 0.46 -2.65
CA ILE A 32 7.52 -0.29 -1.40
C ILE A 32 7.98 0.53 -0.17
N PRO A 33 7.08 1.02 0.70
CA PRO A 33 7.48 1.23 2.09
C PRO A 33 7.92 -0.13 2.62
N GLN A 34 9.21 -0.27 2.89
CA GLN A 34 9.84 -1.45 3.48
C GLN A 34 9.12 -1.83 4.77
N GLY A 35 8.04 -2.62 4.74
CA GLY A 35 7.36 -3.16 5.91
C GLY A 35 6.97 -2.17 7.03
N THR A 36 7.09 -0.85 6.82
CA THR A 36 7.07 0.13 7.90
C THR A 36 5.71 0.82 8.02
N ASP A 37 4.88 0.82 6.97
CA ASP A 37 3.66 1.62 6.96
C ASP A 37 2.38 0.79 6.80
N LEU A 38 2.42 -0.50 7.15
CA LEU A 38 1.20 -1.32 7.27
C LEU A 38 0.22 -0.63 8.22
N THR A 39 0.75 -0.06 9.31
CA THR A 39 0.03 0.76 10.29
C THR A 39 -0.74 1.92 9.64
N SER A 40 -0.07 2.76 8.84
CA SER A 40 -0.73 3.88 8.18
C SER A 40 -1.72 3.46 7.10
N TYR A 41 -1.47 2.34 6.41
CA TYR A 41 -2.43 1.79 5.46
C TYR A 41 -3.74 1.43 6.16
N TYR A 42 -3.66 0.72 7.29
CA TYR A 42 -4.85 0.40 8.08
C TYR A 42 -5.51 1.65 8.66
N TYR A 43 -4.73 2.61 9.16
CA TYR A 43 -5.27 3.88 9.68
C TYR A 43 -6.05 4.64 8.62
N SER A 44 -5.47 4.84 7.43
CA SER A 44 -6.11 5.57 6.34
C SER A 44 -7.34 4.82 5.80
N SER A 45 -7.26 3.48 5.73
CA SER A 45 -8.38 2.64 5.30
C SER A 45 -9.56 2.70 6.29
N ILE A 46 -9.28 2.68 7.59
CA ILE A 46 -10.27 2.83 8.66
C ILE A 46 -10.92 4.20 8.58
N GLU A 47 -10.14 5.29 8.45
CA GLU A 47 -10.68 6.64 8.31
C GLU A 47 -11.57 6.77 7.08
N ALA A 48 -11.16 6.23 5.94
CA ALA A 48 -11.94 6.25 4.71
C ALA A 48 -13.25 5.46 4.84
N ALA A 49 -13.21 4.27 5.45
CA ALA A 49 -14.41 3.45 5.67
C ALA A 49 -15.40 4.14 6.62
N VAL A 50 -14.90 4.76 7.70
CA VAL A 50 -15.76 5.54 8.60
C VAL A 50 -16.35 6.74 7.87
N ALA A 51 -15.55 7.50 7.11
CA ALA A 51 -16.02 8.65 6.33
C ALA A 51 -17.11 8.25 5.31
N ALA A 52 -16.99 7.08 4.69
CA ALA A 52 -17.98 6.52 3.77
C ALA A 52 -19.26 6.00 4.45
N ASN A 53 -19.38 6.10 5.79
CA ASN A 53 -20.46 5.49 6.58
C ASN A 53 -20.47 3.95 6.60
N ASP A 54 -19.40 3.33 6.11
CA ASP A 54 -19.19 1.88 6.12
C ASP A 54 -18.59 1.41 7.45
N ILE A 55 -19.36 1.55 8.53
CA ILE A 55 -19.00 1.06 9.86
C ILE A 55 -18.63 -0.44 9.86
N PRO A 56 -19.38 -1.37 9.21
CA PRO A 56 -18.98 -2.77 9.20
C PRO A 56 -17.60 -3.01 8.56
N LYS A 57 -17.27 -2.31 7.46
CA LYS A 57 -15.97 -2.40 6.81
C LYS A 57 -14.85 -1.85 7.70
N ALA A 58 -15.11 -0.73 8.38
CA ALA A 58 -14.15 -0.14 9.30
C ALA A 58 -13.86 -1.04 10.51
N LEU A 59 -14.85 -1.81 10.98
CA LEU A 59 -14.66 -2.82 12.02
C LEU A 59 -13.84 -4.02 11.53
N THR A 60 -14.08 -4.51 10.30
CA THR A 60 -13.26 -5.59 9.71
C THR A 60 -11.79 -5.17 9.62
N LEU A 61 -11.51 -3.97 9.10
CA LEU A 61 -10.15 -3.43 9.00
C LEU A 61 -9.48 -3.26 10.36
N LEU A 62 -10.25 -2.90 11.39
CA LEU A 62 -9.76 -2.78 12.76
C LEU A 62 -9.41 -4.14 13.38
N ASP A 63 -10.20 -5.17 13.09
CA ASP A 63 -9.94 -6.53 13.54
C ASP A 63 -8.68 -7.09 12.88
N GLU A 64 -8.55 -6.93 11.56
CA GLU A 64 -7.33 -7.29 10.82
C GLU A 64 -6.09 -6.55 11.35
N ALA A 65 -6.20 -5.23 11.61
CA ALA A 65 -5.12 -4.45 12.18
C ALA A 65 -4.71 -4.99 13.57
N LYS A 66 -5.69 -5.39 14.39
CA LYS A 66 -5.44 -6.00 15.70
C LYS A 66 -4.77 -7.37 15.59
N GLU A 67 -5.22 -8.21 14.66
CA GLU A 67 -4.60 -9.52 14.40
C GLU A 67 -3.13 -9.39 13.96
N LEU A 68 -2.82 -8.31 13.22
CA LEU A 68 -1.47 -7.98 12.78
C LEU A 68 -0.61 -7.28 13.86
N GLY A 69 -1.17 -7.02 15.05
CA GLY A 69 -0.46 -6.34 16.14
C GLY A 69 -0.29 -4.83 15.94
N ILE A 70 -1.13 -4.21 15.10
CA ILE A 70 -1.10 -2.76 14.84
C ILE A 70 -1.81 -2.04 15.98
N GLU A 71 -1.01 -1.62 16.95
CA GLU A 71 -1.48 -0.80 18.08
C GLU A 71 -1.99 0.56 17.58
N GLY A 72 -3.02 1.10 18.22
CA GLY A 72 -3.57 2.42 17.88
C GLY A 72 -4.63 2.47 16.77
N ALA A 73 -4.90 1.36 16.07
CA ALA A 73 -5.96 1.30 15.05
C ALA A 73 -7.36 1.65 15.63
N GLN A 74 -7.62 1.23 16.87
CA GLN A 74 -8.86 1.55 17.58
C GLN A 74 -8.99 3.04 17.94
N GLN A 75 -7.88 3.71 18.27
CA GLN A 75 -7.87 5.15 18.53
C GLN A 75 -8.23 5.92 17.25
N VAL A 76 -7.68 5.49 16.11
CA VAL A 76 -7.96 6.10 14.80
C VAL A 76 -9.43 5.89 14.41
N PHE A 77 -9.95 4.67 14.59
CA PHE A 77 -11.37 4.38 14.35
C PHE A 77 -12.29 5.27 15.17
N VAL A 78 -12.10 5.33 16.51
CA VAL A 78 -12.95 6.14 17.40
C VAL A 78 -12.82 7.63 17.07
N LYS A 79 -11.62 8.11 16.75
CA LYS A 79 -11.41 9.50 16.31
C LYS A 79 -12.14 9.79 15.00
N ALA A 80 -12.08 8.89 14.02
CA ALA A 80 -12.76 9.04 12.75
C ALA A 80 -14.28 9.06 12.92
N VAL A 81 -14.82 8.23 13.81
CA VAL A 81 -16.27 8.16 14.08
C VAL A 81 -16.75 9.43 14.79
N ASN A 82 -15.99 9.92 15.78
CA ASN A 82 -16.31 11.16 16.50
C ASN A 82 -16.11 12.43 15.67
N ARG A 83 -15.40 12.36 14.54
CA ARG A 83 -15.19 13.50 13.63
C ARG A 83 -16.33 13.73 12.64
N LYS A 84 -17.30 12.80 12.57
CA LYS A 84 -18.54 13.01 11.82
C LYS A 84 -19.41 14.06 12.48
#